data_AF-A0AAV7MMZ8-F1
#
_entry.id   AF-A0AAV7MMZ8-F1
#
_cell.length_a   1.000
_cell.length_b   1.000
_cell.length_c   1.000
_cell.angle_alpha   90.00
_cell.angle_beta   90.00
_cell.angle_gamma   90.00
#
_symmetry.space_group_name_H-M   'P 1'
#
loop_
_entity.id
_entity.type
_entity.pdbx_description
1 polymer ?
#
loop_
_entity_poly.entity_id
_entity_poly.type
_entity_poly.pdbx_seq_one_letter_code
_entity_poly.pdbx_strand_id
1 'polypeptide(L)'
;MEHVQGRIFRHNIITEVSPEERCALNVAVTETLAWLHSLDLNELALPGHDSREGYCKREILAWKELHEESCHMDIPSMNELSSWLLNNLPTTDEEPKLLHGDFRIPNVIFHPTEVGITSSK
;
A
#
# COMPACT_ATOMS: atom_id res chain seq x y z
N MET A 1 4.83 -20.71 -1.15
CA MET A 1 3.88 -20.00 -0.26
C MET A 1 2.98 -21.04 0.38
N GLU A 2 2.76 -20.94 1.69
CA GLU A 2 1.78 -21.75 2.39
C GLU A 2 0.37 -21.25 2.07
N HIS A 3 -0.61 -22.14 2.08
CA HIS A 3 -2.02 -21.75 1.94
C HIS A 3 -2.56 -21.23 3.28
N VAL A 4 -2.99 -19.98 3.31
CA VAL A 4 -3.62 -19.36 4.48
C VAL A 4 -5.14 -19.37 4.32
N GLN A 5 -5.83 -20.11 5.18
CA GLN A 5 -7.30 -20.15 5.21
C GLN A 5 -7.86 -18.87 5.83
N GLY A 6 -8.83 -18.23 5.17
CA GLY A 6 -9.47 -17.03 5.71
C GLY A 6 -10.60 -16.45 4.84
N ARG A 7 -11.12 -15.29 5.25
CA ARG A 7 -12.13 -14.51 4.55
C ARG A 7 -11.46 -13.46 3.68
N ILE A 8 -11.94 -13.31 2.44
CA ILE A 8 -11.51 -12.26 1.52
C ILE A 8 -12.74 -11.45 1.13
N PHE A 9 -12.69 -10.14 1.36
CA PHE A 9 -13.73 -9.21 0.92
C PHE A 9 -13.30 -8.57 -0.39
N ARG A 10 -14.12 -8.73 -1.44
CA ARG A 10 -13.76 -8.29 -2.80
C ARG A 10 -13.85 -6.78 -3.01
N HIS A 11 -14.51 -6.07 -2.10
CA HIS A 11 -14.71 -4.63 -2.16
C HIS A 11 -14.24 -3.97 -0.89
N ASN A 12 -13.73 -2.74 -1.01
CA ASN A 12 -13.33 -1.94 0.15
C ASN A 12 -14.54 -1.57 1.04
N ILE A 13 -15.72 -1.48 0.44
CA ILE A 13 -16.97 -1.25 1.16
C ILE A 13 -17.51 -2.62 1.58
N ILE A 14 -17.08 -3.10 2.75
CA ILE A 14 -17.52 -4.39 3.30
C ILE A 14 -19.00 -4.26 3.69
N THR A 15 -19.90 -4.77 2.86
CA THR A 15 -21.36 -4.66 3.06
C THR A 15 -21.99 -5.96 3.56
N GLU A 16 -21.21 -7.04 3.57
CA GLU A 16 -21.65 -8.40 3.88
C GLU A 16 -21.75 -8.69 5.39
N VAL A 17 -21.38 -7.71 6.23
CA VAL A 17 -21.31 -7.82 7.70
C VAL A 17 -22.00 -6.65 8.39
N SER A 18 -22.23 -6.78 9.70
CA SER A 18 -22.84 -5.71 10.50
C SER A 18 -21.97 -4.45 10.51
N PRO A 19 -22.53 -3.25 10.75
CA PRO A 19 -21.74 -2.03 10.90
C PRO A 19 -20.65 -2.15 11.98
N GLU A 20 -20.93 -2.85 13.08
CA GLU A 20 -19.99 -3.06 14.19
C GLU A 20 -18.82 -3.94 13.75
N GLU A 21 -19.10 -5.07 13.08
CA GLU A 21 -18.06 -5.95 12.56
C GLU A 21 -17.22 -5.25 11.50
N ARG A 22 -17.85 -4.50 10.59
CA ARG A 22 -17.14 -3.70 9.58
C ARG A 22 -16.20 -2.67 10.20
N CYS A 23 -16.64 -1.99 11.25
CA CYS A 23 -15.78 -1.07 11.99
C CYS A 23 -14.55 -1.81 12.53
N ALA A 24 -14.76 -2.93 13.19
CA ALA A 24 -13.71 -3.73 13.79
C ALA A 24 -12.71 -4.28 12.72
N LEU A 25 -13.20 -4.69 11.54
CA LEU A 25 -12.34 -5.11 10.42
C LEU A 25 -11.49 -3.96 9.88
N ASN A 26 -12.03 -2.74 9.76
CA ASN A 26 -11.27 -1.57 9.32
C ASN A 26 -10.22 -1.14 10.35
N VAL A 27 -10.52 -1.29 11.65
CA VAL A 27 -9.54 -1.11 12.72
C VAL A 27 -8.40 -2.11 12.55
N ALA A 28 -8.70 -3.40 12.37
CA ALA A 28 -7.68 -4.43 12.19
C ALA A 28 -6.78 -4.18 10.96
N VAL A 29 -7.35 -3.72 9.84
CA VAL A 29 -6.59 -3.30 8.64
C VAL A 29 -5.64 -2.14 8.97
N THR A 30 -6.13 -1.13 9.68
CA THR A 30 -5.34 0.04 10.06
C THR A 30 -4.21 -0.31 11.04
N GLU A 31 -4.51 -1.13 12.06
CA GLU A 31 -3.53 -1.62 13.03
C GLU A 31 -2.44 -2.44 12.35
N THR A 32 -2.80 -3.28 11.37
CA THR A 32 -1.81 -4.07 10.62
C THR A 32 -0.92 -3.18 9.75
N LEU A 33 -1.47 -2.15 9.11
CA LEU A 33 -0.66 -1.20 8.35
C LEU A 33 0.28 -0.39 9.25
N ALA A 34 -0.23 0.05 10.41
CA ALA A 34 0.57 0.75 11.40
C ALA A 34 1.71 -0.14 11.94
N TRP A 35 1.41 -1.40 12.23
CA TRP A 35 2.42 -2.39 12.60
C TRP A 35 3.47 -2.58 11.50
N LEU A 36 3.06 -2.75 10.24
CA LEU A 36 3.99 -2.88 9.10
C LEU A 36 4.92 -1.67 8.99
N HIS A 37 4.40 -0.46 9.12
CA HIS A 37 5.18 0.79 9.08
C HIS A 37 6.03 1.02 10.33
N SER A 38 5.80 0.28 11.42
CA SER A 38 6.59 0.37 12.66
C SER A 38 7.86 -0.48 12.64
N LEU A 39 7.98 -1.40 11.69
CA LEU A 39 9.12 -2.32 11.60
C LEU A 39 10.42 -1.56 11.30
N ASP A 40 11.51 -1.94 11.97
CA ASP A 40 12.85 -1.43 11.66
C ASP A 40 13.41 -2.14 10.43
N LEU A 41 13.55 -1.39 9.33
CA LEU A 41 14.12 -1.88 8.08
C LEU A 41 15.57 -2.38 8.22
N ASN A 42 16.30 -2.00 9.26
CA ASN A 42 17.67 -2.49 9.49
C ASN A 42 17.69 -3.89 10.11
N GLU A 43 16.64 -4.27 10.83
CA GLU A 43 16.48 -5.61 11.39
C GLU A 43 15.90 -6.59 10.36
N LEU A 44 15.20 -6.08 9.34
CA LEU A 44 14.67 -6.87 8.24
C LEU A 44 15.77 -7.11 7.20
N ALA A 45 16.18 -8.36 6.99
CA ALA A 45 17.14 -8.75 5.96
C ALA A 45 16.53 -8.71 4.54
N LEU A 46 16.11 -7.52 4.09
CA LEU A 46 15.50 -7.30 2.78
C LEU A 46 16.58 -7.01 1.72
N PRO A 47 16.79 -7.91 0.73
CA PRO A 47 17.74 -7.67 -0.35
C PRO A 47 17.25 -6.59 -1.33
N GLY A 48 18.16 -5.81 -1.91
CA GLY A 48 17.88 -4.88 -3.02
C GLY A 48 17.37 -3.49 -2.64
N HIS A 49 17.59 -3.04 -1.39
CA HIS A 49 17.13 -1.74 -0.92
C HIS A 49 18.16 -0.62 -1.20
N ASP A 50 18.49 -0.43 -2.47
CA ASP A 50 19.71 0.27 -2.91
C ASP A 50 19.60 1.80 -2.87
N SER A 51 18.42 2.37 -2.57
CA SER A 51 18.28 3.79 -2.21
C SER A 51 17.04 4.04 -1.37
N ARG A 52 17.25 4.45 -0.12
CA ARG A 52 16.20 4.77 0.86
C ARG A 52 15.66 6.21 0.74
N GLU A 53 16.34 7.08 0.00
CA GLU A 53 16.08 8.52 -0.03
C GLU A 53 15.34 8.94 -1.29
N GLY A 54 14.43 9.91 -1.21
CA GLY A 54 13.75 10.46 -2.39
C GLY A 54 12.80 9.47 -3.07
N TYR A 55 12.16 8.63 -2.27
CA TYR A 55 11.15 7.66 -2.71
C TYR A 55 10.06 8.34 -3.54
N CYS A 56 9.50 9.44 -3.04
CA CYS A 56 8.41 10.16 -3.72
C CYS A 56 8.82 10.58 -5.13
N LYS A 57 10.03 11.15 -5.28
CA LYS A 57 10.54 11.59 -6.59
C LYS A 57 10.71 10.41 -7.55
N ARG A 58 11.27 9.29 -7.08
CA ARG A 58 11.45 8.10 -7.92
C ARG A 58 10.13 7.52 -8.38
N GLU A 59 9.15 7.39 -7.48
CA GLU A 59 7.83 6.88 -7.84
C GLU A 59 7.18 7.76 -8.90
N ILE A 60 7.18 9.10 -8.71
CA ILE A 60 6.59 10.01 -9.69
C ILE A 60 7.25 9.88 -11.07
N LEU A 61 8.58 9.74 -11.12
CA LEU A 61 9.31 9.55 -12.38
C LEU A 61 8.99 8.20 -13.03
N ALA A 62 8.96 7.12 -12.25
CA ALA A 62 8.61 5.78 -12.75
C ALA A 62 7.18 5.72 -13.29
N TRP A 63 6.21 6.31 -12.59
CA TRP A 63 4.83 6.40 -13.06
C TRP A 63 4.67 7.27 -14.29
N LYS A 64 5.45 8.36 -14.39
CA LYS A 64 5.48 9.21 -15.58
C LYS A 64 6.01 8.43 -16.80
N GLU A 65 7.13 7.74 -16.66
CA GLU A 65 7.72 6.91 -17.72
C GLU A 65 6.75 5.81 -18.16
N LEU A 66 6.18 5.07 -17.20
CA LEU A 66 5.17 4.05 -17.48
C LEU A 66 3.94 4.62 -18.22
N HIS A 67 3.48 5.82 -17.84
CA HIS A 67 2.39 6.49 -18.55
C HIS A 67 2.79 6.84 -19.99
N GLU A 68 3.97 7.42 -20.21
CA GLU A 68 4.47 7.77 -21.54
C GLU A 68 4.60 6.53 -22.45
N GLU A 69 5.00 5.38 -21.89
CA GLU A 69 5.13 4.11 -22.64
C GLU A 69 3.78 3.44 -22.93
N SER A 70 2.82 3.55 -22.02
CA SER A 70 1.54 2.83 -22.12
C SER A 70 0.40 3.64 -22.77
N CYS A 71 0.51 4.96 -22.80
CA CYS A 71 -0.58 5.81 -23.25
C CYS A 71 -0.68 5.88 -24.78
N HIS A 72 -1.86 5.60 -25.32
CA HIS A 72 -2.12 5.63 -26.76
C HIS A 72 -2.68 6.97 -27.25
N MET A 73 -2.90 7.92 -26.34
CA MET A 73 -3.50 9.23 -26.62
C MET A 73 -2.82 10.28 -25.75
N ASP A 74 -2.85 11.55 -26.16
CA ASP A 74 -2.40 12.61 -25.28
C ASP A 74 -3.44 12.87 -24.17
N ILE A 75 -2.97 12.92 -22.92
CA ILE A 75 -3.77 13.24 -21.73
C ILE A 75 -3.10 14.42 -21.03
N PRO A 76 -3.43 15.67 -21.41
CA PRO A 76 -2.75 16.87 -20.88
C PRO A 76 -2.75 16.96 -19.34
N SER A 77 -3.81 16.49 -18.69
CA SER A 77 -3.90 16.48 -17.21
C SER A 77 -2.86 15.59 -16.55
N MET A 78 -2.38 14.51 -17.21
CA MET A 78 -1.30 13.67 -16.68
C MET A 78 0.07 14.39 -16.75
N ASN A 79 0.29 15.16 -17.82
CA ASN A 79 1.49 15.99 -17.96
C ASN A 79 1.52 17.11 -16.90
N GLU A 80 0.38 17.76 -16.68
CA GLU A 80 0.22 18.77 -15.63
C GLU A 80 0.40 18.17 -14.22
N LEU A 81 -0.22 17.03 -13.94
CA LEU A 81 -0.14 16.36 -12.63
C LEU A 81 1.29 15.92 -12.30
N SER A 82 1.97 15.25 -13.23
CA SER A 82 3.36 14.80 -13.01
C SER A 82 4.31 15.98 -12.77
N SER A 83 4.14 17.06 -13.54
CA SER A 83 4.91 18.31 -13.36
C SER A 83 4.62 18.97 -12.01
N TRP A 84 3.35 19.01 -11.60
CA TRP A 84 2.96 19.56 -10.30
C TRP A 84 3.54 18.75 -9.15
N LEU A 85 3.44 17.42 -9.18
CA LEU A 85 3.98 16.53 -8.14
C LEU A 85 5.51 16.68 -7.98
N LEU A 86 6.26 16.77 -9.09
CA LEU A 86 7.71 16.98 -9.05
C LEU A 86 8.11 18.33 -8.45
N ASN A 87 7.28 19.36 -8.63
CA ASN A 87 7.52 20.71 -8.07
C ASN A 87 7.03 20.86 -6.62
N ASN A 88 6.25 19.90 -6.11
CA ASN A 88 5.64 19.94 -4.78
C ASN A 88 6.04 18.72 -3.95
N LEU A 89 7.28 18.24 -4.11
CA LEU A 89 7.80 17.13 -3.32
C LEU A 89 7.77 17.47 -1.82
N PRO A 90 7.35 16.53 -0.94
CA PRO A 90 7.42 16.71 0.50
C PRO A 90 8.86 16.98 0.95
N THR A 91 9.04 17.87 1.92
CA THR A 91 10.36 18.18 2.49
C THR A 91 10.86 17.11 3.46
N THR A 92 10.00 16.16 3.86
CA THR A 92 10.24 15.21 4.96
C THR A 92 10.25 13.75 4.50
N ASP A 93 10.66 13.47 3.26
CA ASP A 93 10.75 12.10 2.71
C ASP A 93 11.99 11.33 3.25
N GLU A 94 12.35 11.56 4.52
CA GLU A 94 13.64 11.17 5.10
C GLU A 94 13.59 9.87 5.92
N GLU A 95 12.41 9.45 6.39
CA GLU A 95 12.29 8.21 7.16
C GLU A 95 11.66 7.08 6.32
N PRO A 96 12.48 6.19 5.72
CA PRO A 96 11.99 5.08 4.92
C PRO A 96 11.24 4.07 5.81
N LYS A 97 10.02 3.71 5.42
CA LYS A 97 9.22 2.64 6.04
C LYS A 97 8.98 1.51 5.05
N LEU A 98 8.67 0.32 5.55
CA LEU A 98 8.26 -0.80 4.69
C LEU A 98 6.89 -0.51 4.08
N LEU A 99 6.81 -0.48 2.75
CA LEU A 99 5.55 -0.31 2.03
C LEU A 99 5.13 -1.62 1.38
N HIS A 100 3.87 -2.00 1.54
CA HIS A 100 3.29 -3.13 0.80
C HIS A 100 3.10 -2.79 -0.70
N GLY A 101 2.88 -1.51 -1.04
CA GLY A 101 2.62 -1.04 -2.41
C GLY A 101 1.15 -1.10 -2.86
N ASP A 102 0.42 -2.15 -2.49
CA ASP A 102 -1.02 -2.31 -2.79
C ASP A 102 -1.84 -2.77 -1.57
N PHE A 103 -1.70 -2.07 -0.45
CA PHE A 103 -2.40 -2.45 0.79
C PHE A 103 -3.86 -2.00 0.77
N ARG A 104 -4.75 -2.94 0.43
CA ARG A 104 -6.21 -2.72 0.34
C ARG A 104 -6.96 -3.96 0.82
N ILE A 105 -8.22 -3.78 1.22
CA ILE A 105 -9.06 -4.86 1.76
C ILE A 105 -9.08 -6.13 0.89
N PRO A 106 -9.19 -6.05 -0.45
CA PRO A 106 -9.16 -7.26 -1.30
C PRO A 106 -7.85 -8.04 -1.29
N ASN A 107 -6.75 -7.42 -0.85
CA ASN A 107 -5.43 -8.05 -0.72
C ASN A 107 -5.14 -8.52 0.71
N VAL A 108 -6.13 -8.47 1.60
CA VAL A 108 -6.01 -8.90 2.99
C VAL A 108 -6.83 -10.17 3.23
N ILE A 109 -6.24 -11.14 3.92
CA ILE A 109 -6.92 -12.35 4.38
C ILE A 109 -7.32 -12.17 5.85
N PHE A 110 -8.60 -12.03 6.12
CA PHE A 110 -9.14 -11.93 7.48
C PHE A 110 -9.33 -13.32 8.09
N HIS A 111 -9.26 -13.41 9.42
CA HIS A 111 -9.48 -14.65 10.13
C HIS A 111 -10.88 -15.24 9.80
N PRO A 112 -11.03 -16.57 9.69
CA PRO A 112 -12.30 -17.20 9.33
C PRO A 112 -13.48 -16.80 10.22
N THR A 113 -13.23 -16.56 11.51
CA THR A 113 -14.29 -16.36 12.53
C THR A 113 -14.02 -15.22 13.51
N GLU A 114 -12.83 -14.62 13.50
CA GLU A 114 -12.45 -13.57 14.46
C GLU A 114 -12.21 -12.26 13.72
N VAL A 115 -12.29 -11.15 14.46
CA VAL A 115 -11.90 -9.85 13.93
C VAL A 115 -10.38 -9.75 14.01
N GLY A 116 -9.71 -10.07 12.92
CA GLY A 116 -8.26 -9.98 12.81
C GLY A 116 -7.76 -10.36 11.42
N ILE A 117 -6.53 -9.99 11.08
CA ILE A 117 -5.85 -10.42 9.86
C ILE A 117 -5.08 -11.71 10.18
N THR A 118 -5.21 -12.70 9.29
CA THR A 118 -4.53 -13.99 9.48
C THR A 118 -3.08 -13.88 9.03
N SER A 119 -2.14 -14.36 9.84
CA SER A 119 -0.76 -14.62 9.43
C SER A 119 -0.51 -16.13 9.45
N SER A 120 0.24 -16.66 8.49
CA SER A 120 0.84 -17.98 8.64
C SER A 120 1.75 -17.96 9.87
N LYS A 121 1.70 -19.00 10.69
CA LYS A 121 2.68 -19.20 11.78
C LYS A 121 3.98 -19.73 11.23
#